data_AF-A0A8T4LXD1-F1
#
_entry.id   AF-A0A8T4LXD1-F1
#
_cell.length_a   1.000
_cell.length_b   1.000
_cell.length_c   1.000
_cell.angle_alpha   90.00
_cell.angle_beta   90.00
_cell.angle_gamma   90.00
#
_symmetry.space_group_name_H-M   'P 1'
#
loop_
_entity.id
_entity.type
_entity.pdbx_description
1 polymer ?
#
loop_
_entity_poly.entity_id
_entity_poly.type
_entity_poly.pdbx_seq_one_letter_code
_entity_poly.pdbx_strand_id
1 'polypeptide(L)' 'MLYCPKCKKEVVIFGVSSGASDADEIAKSARDAAEKDGKLILFNPPPFGPYTCPNFCMTKLVEKKGK' A
#
# COMPACT_ATOMS: atom_id res chain seq x y z
N MET A 1 6.41 7.71 -3.98
CA MET A 1 5.21 7.19 -3.27
C MET A 1 4.14 6.88 -4.29
N LEU A 2 3.24 5.92 -4.05
CA LEU A 2 2.16 5.62 -4.98
C LEU A 2 0.92 6.44 -4.61
N TYR A 3 0.04 6.67 -5.58
CA TYR A 3 -1.23 7.37 -5.35
C TYR A 3 -2.34 6.74 -6.17
N CYS A 4 -3.51 6.60 -5.55
CA CYS A 4 -4.71 6.16 -6.24
C CYS A 4 -5.57 7.38 -6.61
N PRO A 5 -5.69 7.76 -7.90
CA PRO A 5 -6.48 8.93 -8.29
C PRO A 5 -7.98 8.76 -8.03
N LYS A 6 -8.50 7.52 -8.08
CA LYS A 6 -9.92 7.23 -7.80
C LYS A 6 -10.27 7.33 -6.32
N CYS A 7 -9.48 6.71 -5.45
CA CYS A 7 -9.66 6.80 -3.99
C CYS A 7 -9.17 8.14 -3.42
N LYS A 8 -8.43 8.93 -4.20
CA LYS A 8 -7.73 10.14 -3.77
C LYS A 8 -6.82 9.94 -2.56
N LYS A 9 -6.32 8.71 -2.36
CA LYS A 9 -5.47 8.32 -1.23
C LYS A 9 -4.06 8.02 -1.69
N GLU A 10 -3.10 8.38 -0.86
CA GLU A 10 -1.72 7.93 -1.01
C GLU A 10 -1.61 6.46 -0.68
N VAL A 11 -0.76 5.77 -1.42
CA VAL A 11 -0.48 4.35 -1.23
C VAL A 11 1.00 4.19 -0.93
N VAL A 12 1.30 3.56 0.20
CA VAL A 12 2.67 3.26 0.60
C VAL A 12 2.93 1.76 0.42
N ILE A 13 4.12 1.43 -0.05
CA ILE A 13 4.56 0.04 -0.18
C ILE A 13 5.13 -0.38 1.17
N PHE A 14 4.64 -1.49 1.72
CA PHE A 14 5.15 -2.04 2.95
C PHE A 14 5.66 -3.47 2.70
N GLY A 15 6.93 -3.70 3.04
CA GLY A 15 7.55 -5.00 2.96
C GLY A 15 7.43 -5.74 4.30
N VAL A 16 6.78 -6.90 4.31
CA VAL A 16 6.78 -7.84 5.43
C VAL A 16 7.59 -9.07 5.03
N SER A 17 8.53 -9.48 5.88
CA SER A 17 9.23 -10.75 5.70
C SER A 17 8.26 -11.91 5.89
N SER A 18 7.99 -12.68 4.82
CA SER A 18 7.04 -13.81 4.84
C SER A 18 7.42 -14.94 5.81
N GLY A 19 8.65 -14.94 6.35
CA GLY A 19 9.11 -15.88 7.37
C GLY A 19 9.04 -15.36 8.81
N ALA A 20 8.53 -14.14 9.03
CA ALA A 20 8.29 -13.65 10.39
C ALA A 20 7.05 -14.32 10.97
N SER A 21 7.17 -14.89 12.17
CA SER A 21 6.04 -15.48 12.91
C SER A 21 4.88 -14.48 13.09
N ASP A 22 5.21 -13.19 13.17
CA ASP A 22 4.28 -12.08 13.44
C ASP A 22 3.91 -11.30 12.16
N ALA A 23 4.17 -11.87 10.98
CA ALA A 23 3.93 -11.20 9.69
C ALA A 23 2.49 -10.67 9.54
N ASP A 24 1.50 -11.44 9.99
CA ASP A 24 0.08 -11.05 9.95
C ASP A 24 -0.21 -9.87 10.89
N GLU A 25 0.31 -9.91 12.11
CA GLU A 25 0.10 -8.86 13.11
C GLU A 25 0.77 -7.54 12.67
N ILE A 26 1.98 -7.63 12.10
CA ILE A 26 2.71 -6.50 11.55
C ILE A 26 1.92 -5.91 10.37
N ALA A 27 1.42 -6.74 9.46
CA ALA A 27 0.64 -6.29 8.32
C ALA A 27 -0.66 -5.60 8.77
N LYS A 28 -1.37 -6.19 9.74
CA LYS A 28 -2.58 -5.62 10.30
C LYS A 28 -2.33 -4.26 10.98
N SER A 29 -1.27 -4.17 11.79
CA SER A 29 -0.88 -2.94 12.49
C SER A 29 -0.47 -1.84 11.52
N ALA A 30 0.32 -2.17 10.49
CA ALA A 30 0.70 -1.22 9.46
C ALA A 30 -0.53 -0.71 8.70
N ARG A 31 -1.47 -1.61 8.36
CA ARG A 31 -2.71 -1.23 7.68
C ARG A 31 -3.54 -0.26 8.52
N ASP A 32 -3.76 -0.56 9.81
CA ASP A 32 -4.51 0.31 10.72
C ASP A 32 -3.86 1.70 10.83
N ALA A 33 -2.54 1.75 10.98
CA ALA A 33 -1.80 3.01 11.02
C ALA A 33 -1.96 3.82 9.73
N ALA A 34 -1.87 3.18 8.56
CA ALA A 34 -2.09 3.85 7.29
C ALA A 34 -3.53 4.34 7.12
N GLU A 35 -4.53 3.57 7.54
CA GLU A 35 -5.93 3.99 7.50
C GLU A 35 -6.19 5.20 8.41
N LYS A 36 -5.58 5.24 9.61
CA LYS A 36 -5.60 6.42 10.51
C LYS A 36 -4.98 7.66 9.87
N ASP A 37 -3.92 7.49 9.09
CA ASP A 37 -3.26 8.55 8.32
C ASP A 37 -4.02 8.95 7.04
N GLY A 38 -5.16 8.29 6.74
CA GLY A 38 -5.91 8.49 5.50
C GLY A 38 -5.25 7.91 4.24
N LYS A 39 -4.25 7.05 4.43
CA LYS A 39 -3.44 6.40 3.39
C LYS A 39 -3.91 4.95 3.18
N LEU A 40 -3.32 4.28 2.20
CA LEU A 40 -3.49 2.86 1.92
C LEU A 40 -2.13 2.17 1.94
N ILE A 41 -2.09 0.88 2.27
CA ILE A 41 -0.88 0.06 2.14
C ILE A 41 -1.02 -0.97 1.03
N LEU A 42 0.07 -1.12 0.30
CA LEU A 42 0.31 -2.23 -0.60
C LEU A 42 1.40 -3.13 -0.01
N PHE A 43 1.01 -4.33 0.45
CA PHE A 43 1.93 -5.29 1.08
C PHE A 43 2.63 -6.15 0.04
N ASN A 44 3.95 -6.29 0.15
CA ASN A 44 4.78 -7.17 -0.68
C ASN A 44 4.41 -7.19 -2.18
N PRO A 45 4.21 -6.03 -2.83
CA PRO A 45 3.93 -6.04 -4.25
C PRO A 45 5.18 -6.47 -5.04
N PRO A 46 5.02 -6.96 -6.28
CA PRO A 46 6.16 -7.30 -7.14
C PRO A 46 7.07 -6.08 -7.35
N PRO A 47 8.38 -6.28 -7.60
CA PRO A 47 9.33 -5.16 -7.70
C PRO A 47 9.09 -4.25 -8.92
N PHE A 48 8.44 -4.75 -9.97
CA PHE A 48 8.12 -3.99 -11.18
C PHE A 48 6.61 -3.99 -11.42
N GLY A 49 6.03 -2.78 -11.45
CA GLY A 49 4.59 -2.55 -11.67
C GLY A 49 4.15 -2.68 -13.13
N PRO A 50 2.84 -2.62 -13.40
CA PRO A 50 1.91 -1.69 -12.77
C PRO A 50 1.25 -2.21 -11.49
N TYR A 51 1.17 -1.34 -10.48
CA TYR A 51 0.47 -1.62 -9.23
C TYR A 51 -1.01 -1.23 -9.30
N THR A 52 -1.86 -1.99 -8.63
CA THR A 52 -3.30 -1.73 -8.55
C THR A 52 -3.69 -1.31 -7.14
N CYS A 53 -4.69 -0.44 -7.03
CA CYS A 53 -5.16 0.04 -5.74
C CYS A 53 -5.65 -1.11 -4.84
N PRO A 54 -5.17 -1.19 -3.58
CA PRO A 54 -5.53 -2.25 -2.64
C PRO A 54 -7.00 -2.15 -2.19
N ASN A 55 -7.66 -1.01 -2.38
CA ASN A 55 -9.05 -0.79 -2.02
C ASN A 55 -10.04 -1.25 -3.11
N PHE A 56 -9.65 -2.22 -3.95
CA PHE A 56 -10.47 -2.84 -5.01
C PHE A 56 -11.16 -1.89 -6.00
N CYS A 57 -10.69 -0.64 -6.13
CA CYS A 57 -11.26 0.30 -7.08
C CYS A 57 -10.79 0.09 -8.54
N MET A 58 -10.03 -0.99 -8.76
CA MET A 58 -9.44 -1.46 -10.03
C MET A 58 -8.62 -0.41 -10.77
N THR A 59 -8.19 0.63 -10.06
CA THR A 59 -7.44 1.75 -10.64
C THR A 59 -5.94 1.50 -10.49
N LYS A 60 -5.20 1.74 -11.57
CA LYS A 60 -3.73 1.71 -11.56
C LYS A 60 -3.20 2.81 -10.64
N LEU A 61 -2.25 2.45 -9.79
CA LEU A 61 -1.54 3.41 -8.96
C LEU A 61 -0.55 4.19 -9.83
N VAL A 62 -0.47 5.48 -9.57
CA VAL A 62 0.47 6.37 -10.24
C VAL A 62 1.60 6.72 -9.29
N GLU A 63 2.79 6.94 -9.82
CA GLU A 63 3.88 7.51 -9.03
C GLU A 63 3.56 8.96 -8.67
N LYS A 64 3.38 9.22 -7.39
CA LYS A 64 3.41 10.56 -6.84
C LYS A 64 4.88 10.98 -6.75
N LYS A 65 5.36 11.68 -7.77
CA LYS A 65 6.64 12.40 -7.71
C LYS A 65 6.52 13.44 -6.60
N GLY A 66 7.27 13.22 -5.51
CA GLY A 66 7.44 14.26 -4.49
C GLY A 66 7.99 15.50 -5.18
N LYS A 67 7.33 16.64 -4.95
CA LYS A 67 7.78 17.94 -5.43
C LYS A 67 8.68 18.55 -4.37
#